data_AF-A0A3G3K2D0-F1
#
_entry.id   AF-A0A3G3K2D0-F1
#
_cell.length_a   1.000
_cell.length_b   1.000
_cell.length_c   1.000
_cell.angle_alpha   90.00
_cell.angle_beta   90.00
_cell.angle_gamma   90.00
#
_symmetry.space_group_name_H-M   'P 1'
#
loop_
_entity.id
_entity.type
_entity.pdbx_description
1 polymer ?
#
loop_
_entity_poly.entity_id
_entity_poly.type
_entity_poly.pdbx_seq_one_letter_code
_entity_poly.pdbx_strand_id
1 'polypeptide(L)'
;MKKMKGWSAWVLALCLSLISIPAYAADSAQAKAPVITVTVDGVPVVFSKAPIHQGGTVLAEAAPLFKALGLSYRAPASDAESFSVSKASLYIEMTPGSEVAYVNREPKELAAAPRFVDGTLFVPLRWAAETAGKSVEWDSAHSSIAILPAYKVIAYYISWGIYDRNYQVADIDASNITHINYAFANIKDGEIVVGDPWADTDKVFPGDCESEGCKHGNFNQLNRLKTVNPRLQTLISVGGWTWSKWFSDVAVSEESRTKFADSAVKFVRDWGFDGVDLDWEYPVGGGLEGNINRPEDKQNYTLLLRKIREKLDAAGQADGKHYLLTIAAGASTSFIDNTELDQISSVVDWINVMTYDYHGGWDTASGINSPLYYDPKDPSPGSANTYVAGTVHNFLDAGVPADKLVMGMPFYGRGWTKCKTDDNGLYQACGGVSKGTWEAGALDIADIEDHYVNKNGYTRYWNDSTKTPWLFNPADGTFIGYDDAESFSYKTRFIKDTGLAGAMFWDITSDKNGTLTGQLGKDLLGTP
;
A
#
# COMPACT_ATOMS: atom_id res chain seq x y z
N MET A 1 79.95 -2.84 -11.07
CA MET A 1 81.15 -3.53 -10.56
C MET A 1 80.79 -4.97 -10.21
N LYS A 2 81.51 -5.94 -10.83
CA LYS A 2 81.82 -7.35 -10.44
C LYS A 2 80.76 -8.17 -9.65
N LYS A 3 80.23 -9.30 -10.19
CA LYS A 3 80.80 -10.70 -10.20
C LYS A 3 81.07 -11.23 -8.77
N MET A 4 80.83 -12.45 -8.31
CA MET A 4 80.33 -13.76 -8.82
C MET A 4 80.51 -14.79 -7.67
N LYS A 5 79.74 -15.89 -7.66
CA LYS A 5 80.06 -17.27 -7.14
C LYS A 5 80.27 -17.45 -5.61
N GLY A 6 79.97 -18.58 -4.97
CA GLY A 6 79.46 -19.90 -5.39
C GLY A 6 79.68 -20.95 -4.27
N TRP A 7 78.73 -21.89 -4.17
CA TRP A 7 78.79 -23.33 -3.82
C TRP A 7 79.62 -23.92 -2.65
N SER A 8 78.98 -24.92 -2.00
CA SER A 8 79.46 -26.24 -1.49
C SER A 8 79.08 -26.48 -0.01
N ALA A 9 78.77 -27.65 0.56
CA ALA A 9 78.32 -28.98 0.14
C ALA A 9 78.06 -29.79 1.45
N TRP A 10 76.96 -30.57 1.49
CA TRP A 10 76.68 -31.84 2.21
C TRP A 10 77.38 -32.23 3.53
N VAL A 11 76.59 -32.62 4.56
CA VAL A 11 76.76 -33.87 5.38
C VAL A 11 75.39 -34.33 5.95
N LEU A 12 75.06 -35.62 5.77
CA LEU A 12 73.97 -36.39 6.40
C LEU A 12 74.30 -36.74 7.87
N ALA A 13 73.29 -36.81 8.75
CA ALA A 13 73.12 -37.94 9.70
C ALA A 13 71.76 -37.91 10.44
N LEU A 14 71.12 -39.08 10.48
CA LEU A 14 69.92 -39.50 11.22
C LEU A 14 70.04 -39.31 12.75
N CYS A 15 68.91 -39.07 13.44
CA CYS A 15 68.26 -40.12 14.27
C CYS A 15 67.00 -39.59 14.98
N LEU A 16 65.92 -40.36 14.85
CA LEU A 16 64.64 -40.22 15.55
C LEU A 16 64.78 -40.47 17.06
N SER A 17 64.06 -39.68 17.85
CA SER A 17 63.38 -40.18 19.05
C SER A 17 62.04 -39.45 19.21
N LEU A 18 60.96 -40.16 18.89
CA LEU A 18 59.57 -39.78 19.10
C LEU A 18 59.23 -39.89 20.60
N ILE A 19 58.81 -38.79 21.21
CA ILE A 19 58.07 -38.79 22.48
C ILE A 19 56.64 -38.41 22.15
N SER A 20 55.72 -39.36 22.34
CA SER A 20 54.28 -39.20 22.15
C SER A 20 53.65 -38.45 23.32
N ILE A 21 53.06 -37.29 23.03
CA ILE A 21 52.14 -36.58 23.94
C ILE A 21 50.72 -36.92 23.45
N PRO A 22 49.80 -37.42 24.29
CA PRO A 22 48.44 -37.69 23.87
C PRO A 22 47.71 -36.37 23.62
N ALA A 23 47.25 -36.17 22.39
CA ALA A 23 46.32 -35.11 22.04
C ALA A 23 44.94 -35.43 22.65
N TYR A 24 44.50 -34.60 23.60
CA TYR A 24 43.09 -34.54 23.99
C TYR A 24 42.29 -34.05 22.79
N ALA A 25 41.45 -34.91 22.22
CA ALA A 25 40.42 -34.50 21.28
C ALA A 25 39.37 -33.68 22.05
N ALA A 26 39.30 -32.38 21.77
CA ALA A 26 38.17 -31.57 22.16
C ALA A 26 37.00 -31.94 21.25
N ASP A 27 35.98 -32.58 21.81
CA ASP A 27 34.71 -32.82 21.15
C ASP A 27 34.06 -31.46 20.85
N SER A 28 34.08 -31.05 19.58
CA SER A 28 33.31 -29.89 19.13
C SER A 28 31.85 -30.31 19.09
N ALA A 29 31.11 -30.07 20.18
CA ALA A 29 29.66 -30.16 20.18
C ALA A 29 29.11 -29.16 19.15
N GLN A 30 28.67 -29.68 18.01
CA GLN A 30 28.05 -28.90 16.94
C GLN A 30 26.75 -28.30 17.49
N ALA A 31 26.71 -26.98 17.68
CA ALA A 31 25.51 -26.29 18.13
C ALA A 31 24.34 -26.63 17.19
N LYS A 32 23.27 -27.19 17.75
CA LYS A 32 22.07 -27.57 16.99
C LYS A 32 21.51 -26.31 16.34
N ALA A 33 21.31 -26.32 15.03
CA ALA A 33 20.75 -25.17 14.32
C ALA A 33 19.40 -24.75 14.97
N PRO A 34 19.14 -23.43 15.11
CA PRO A 34 17.91 -22.95 15.72
C PRO A 34 16.69 -23.47 14.95
N VAL A 35 15.65 -23.86 15.68
CA VAL A 35 14.40 -24.36 15.10
C VAL A 35 13.65 -23.19 14.49
N ILE A 36 13.35 -23.26 13.20
CA ILE A 36 12.57 -22.23 12.52
C ILE A 36 11.12 -22.29 12.98
N THR A 37 10.59 -21.18 13.47
CA THR A 37 9.17 -21.04 13.79
C THR A 37 8.46 -20.27 12.68
N VAL A 38 7.18 -20.56 12.45
CA VAL A 38 6.38 -19.88 11.41
C VAL A 38 5.05 -19.48 12.01
N THR A 39 4.64 -18.24 11.76
CA THR A 39 3.26 -17.78 11.97
C THR A 39 2.63 -17.42 10.63
N VAL A 40 1.32 -17.65 10.50
CA VAL A 40 0.49 -17.11 9.41
C VAL A 40 -0.56 -16.25 10.06
N ASP A 41 -0.60 -14.96 9.70
CA ASP A 41 -1.52 -13.97 10.28
C ASP A 41 -1.49 -13.98 11.82
N GLY A 42 -0.28 -14.06 12.39
CA GLY A 42 -0.05 -14.11 13.84
C GLY A 42 -0.33 -15.49 14.50
N VAL A 43 -0.89 -16.45 13.78
CA VAL A 43 -1.19 -17.79 14.30
C VAL A 43 -0.01 -18.73 14.04
N PRO A 44 0.58 -19.37 15.07
CA PRO A 44 1.64 -20.34 14.89
C PRO A 44 1.22 -21.53 14.01
N VAL A 45 2.04 -21.86 13.02
CA VAL A 45 1.87 -23.07 12.22
C VAL A 45 2.62 -24.22 12.86
N VAL A 46 1.89 -25.26 13.25
CA VAL A 46 2.48 -26.47 13.83
C VAL A 46 2.85 -27.43 12.71
N PHE A 47 4.14 -27.71 12.59
CA PHE A 47 4.68 -28.72 11.68
C PHE A 47 5.06 -29.99 12.43
N SER A 48 4.88 -31.16 11.81
CA SER A 48 5.34 -32.43 12.39
C SER A 48 6.87 -32.57 12.34
N LYS A 49 7.50 -31.89 11.38
CA LYS A 49 8.92 -31.73 11.16
C LYS A 49 9.25 -30.25 10.98
N ALA A 50 10.28 -29.76 11.67
CA ALA A 50 10.67 -28.36 11.60
C ALA A 50 10.99 -27.93 10.16
N PRO A 51 10.65 -26.68 9.77
CA PRO A 51 11.12 -26.11 8.50
C PRO A 51 12.64 -26.18 8.37
N ILE A 52 13.11 -26.38 7.14
CA ILE A 52 14.52 -26.63 6.81
C ILE A 52 15.03 -25.46 5.98
N HIS A 53 16.10 -24.80 6.45
CA HIS A 53 16.82 -23.82 5.63
C HIS A 53 17.89 -24.53 4.78
N GLN A 54 17.75 -24.47 3.46
CA GLN A 54 18.72 -25.04 2.51
C GLN A 54 18.90 -24.10 1.31
N GLY A 55 20.16 -23.78 0.99
CA GLY A 55 20.49 -23.00 -0.21
C GLY A 55 19.84 -21.61 -0.24
N GLY A 56 19.66 -20.98 0.93
CA GLY A 56 18.98 -19.67 1.04
C GLY A 56 17.45 -19.74 1.00
N THR A 57 16.87 -20.93 0.88
CA THR A 57 15.42 -21.14 0.85
C THR A 57 14.97 -21.91 2.09
N VAL A 58 13.86 -21.48 2.70
CA VAL A 58 13.19 -22.26 3.76
C VAL A 58 12.15 -23.16 3.11
N LEU A 59 12.28 -24.46 3.36
CA LEU A 59 11.30 -25.47 3.00
C LEU A 59 10.43 -25.79 4.22
N ALA A 60 9.12 -25.91 4.04
CA ALA A 60 8.18 -26.30 5.11
C ALA A 60 7.20 -27.36 4.63
N GLU A 61 6.58 -28.11 5.55
CA GLU A 61 5.64 -29.17 5.18
C GLU A 61 4.44 -28.59 4.42
N ALA A 62 4.12 -29.19 3.28
CA ALA A 62 3.11 -28.68 2.35
C ALA A 62 1.72 -28.56 3.01
N ALA A 63 1.22 -29.66 3.61
CA ALA A 63 -0.14 -29.73 4.11
C ALA A 63 -0.46 -28.70 5.22
N PRO A 64 0.30 -28.58 6.32
CA PRO A 64 0.01 -27.58 7.35
C PRO A 64 0.24 -26.15 6.86
N LEU A 65 1.24 -25.90 6.01
CA LEU A 65 1.47 -24.57 5.42
C LEU A 65 0.28 -24.13 4.58
N PHE A 66 -0.14 -24.95 3.60
CA PHE A 66 -1.24 -24.60 2.71
C PHE A 66 -2.58 -24.49 3.45
N LYS A 67 -2.80 -25.34 4.46
CA LYS A 67 -3.95 -25.21 5.36
C LYS A 67 -3.93 -23.87 6.10
N ALA A 68 -2.78 -23.47 6.64
CA ALA A 68 -2.64 -22.19 7.35
C ALA A 68 -2.83 -20.98 6.40
N LEU A 69 -2.43 -21.09 5.14
CA LEU A 69 -2.69 -20.10 4.09
C LEU A 69 -4.15 -20.07 3.61
N GLY A 70 -5.01 -20.96 4.12
CA GLY A 70 -6.40 -21.09 3.70
C GLY A 70 -6.57 -21.63 2.27
N LEU A 71 -5.61 -22.41 1.79
CA LEU A 71 -5.63 -23.05 0.47
C LEU A 71 -6.12 -24.49 0.57
N SER A 72 -6.89 -24.93 -0.42
CA SER A 72 -7.28 -26.33 -0.59
C SER A 72 -6.10 -27.10 -1.17
N TYR A 73 -5.60 -28.10 -0.45
CA TYR A 73 -4.44 -28.90 -0.85
C TYR A 73 -4.87 -30.30 -1.28
N ARG A 74 -4.46 -30.71 -2.49
CA ARG A 74 -4.60 -32.07 -3.00
C ARG A 74 -3.22 -32.72 -3.08
N ALA A 75 -2.96 -33.68 -2.20
CA ALA A 75 -1.71 -34.42 -2.13
C ALA A 75 -1.40 -35.17 -3.44
N PRO A 76 -0.11 -35.40 -3.76
CA PRO A 76 0.27 -36.20 -4.92
C PRO A 76 -0.08 -37.68 -4.68
N ALA A 77 -0.41 -38.42 -5.74
CA ALA A 77 -0.75 -39.85 -5.60
C ALA A 77 0.49 -40.74 -5.43
N SER A 78 1.67 -40.24 -5.79
CA SER A 78 2.97 -40.89 -5.60
C SER A 78 4.09 -39.83 -5.49
N ASP A 79 5.29 -40.22 -5.06
CA ASP A 79 6.39 -39.28 -4.80
C ASP A 79 6.92 -38.56 -6.06
N ALA A 80 6.53 -39.03 -7.26
CA ALA A 80 6.92 -38.46 -8.55
C ALA A 80 5.77 -37.70 -9.26
N GLU A 81 4.58 -37.68 -8.68
CA GLU A 81 3.41 -37.05 -9.29
C GLU A 81 3.19 -35.63 -8.81
N SER A 82 2.56 -34.82 -9.67
CA SER A 82 2.16 -33.47 -9.32
C SER A 82 1.13 -33.46 -8.20
N PHE A 83 1.18 -32.41 -7.39
CA PHE A 83 0.14 -32.05 -6.43
C PHE A 83 -0.42 -30.68 -6.79
N SER A 84 -1.62 -30.39 -6.31
CA SER A 84 -2.26 -29.11 -6.57
C SER A 84 -2.77 -28.42 -5.33
N VAL A 85 -2.82 -27.10 -5.42
CA VAL A 85 -3.28 -26.20 -4.38
C VAL A 85 -4.20 -25.17 -5.01
N SER A 86 -5.33 -24.85 -4.37
CA SER A 86 -6.27 -23.90 -4.96
C SER A 86 -7.08 -23.10 -3.95
N LYS A 87 -7.50 -21.90 -4.36
CA LYS A 87 -8.46 -21.04 -3.68
C LYS A 87 -9.04 -20.03 -4.66
N ALA A 88 -10.37 -20.00 -4.80
CA ALA A 88 -11.05 -19.08 -5.73
C ALA A 88 -10.42 -19.11 -7.15
N SER A 89 -9.82 -18.01 -7.61
CA SER A 89 -9.16 -17.87 -8.92
C SER A 89 -7.70 -18.33 -8.96
N LEU A 90 -7.15 -18.80 -7.83
CA LEU A 90 -5.79 -19.31 -7.74
C LEU A 90 -5.78 -20.84 -7.87
N TYR A 91 -5.02 -21.34 -8.84
CA TYR A 91 -4.67 -22.75 -9.00
C TYR A 91 -3.14 -22.88 -9.14
N ILE A 92 -2.53 -23.66 -8.27
CA ILE A 92 -1.10 -23.95 -8.26
C ILE A 92 -0.93 -25.44 -8.48
N GLU A 93 -0.03 -25.81 -9.39
CA GLU A 93 0.41 -27.18 -9.61
C GLU A 93 1.93 -27.26 -9.49
N MET A 94 2.42 -28.24 -8.76
CA MET A 94 3.85 -28.43 -8.52
C MET A 94 4.19 -29.91 -8.56
N THR A 95 5.40 -30.24 -8.99
CA THR A 95 5.90 -31.62 -9.04
C THR A 95 7.12 -31.75 -8.13
N PRO A 96 7.18 -32.74 -7.24
CA PRO A 96 8.39 -33.02 -6.47
C PRO A 96 9.61 -33.23 -7.38
N GLY A 97 10.73 -32.59 -7.05
CA GLY A 97 11.96 -32.61 -7.84
C GLY A 97 12.02 -31.63 -9.03
N SER A 98 10.92 -30.93 -9.33
CA SER A 98 10.89 -29.88 -10.35
C SER A 98 11.08 -28.49 -9.73
N GLU A 99 11.94 -27.67 -10.33
CA GLU A 99 12.08 -26.24 -10.03
C GLU A 99 11.10 -25.38 -10.83
N VAL A 100 10.14 -26.00 -11.52
CA VAL A 100 9.06 -25.33 -12.24
C VAL A 100 7.73 -25.72 -11.62
N ALA A 101 6.95 -24.72 -11.25
CA ALA A 101 5.54 -24.82 -10.86
C ALA A 101 4.66 -24.15 -11.93
N TYR A 102 3.35 -24.38 -11.86
CA TYR A 102 2.36 -23.72 -12.71
C TYR A 102 1.37 -22.96 -11.84
N VAL A 103 1.19 -21.68 -12.10
CA VAL A 103 0.20 -20.81 -11.44
C VAL A 103 -0.82 -20.39 -12.48
N ASN A 104 -2.07 -20.81 -12.33
CA ASN A 104 -3.13 -20.62 -13.32
C ASN A 104 -2.72 -21.08 -14.73
N ARG A 105 -1.97 -22.19 -14.79
CA ARG A 105 -1.37 -22.82 -16.00
C ARG A 105 -0.17 -22.08 -16.60
N GLU A 106 0.25 -20.97 -16.01
CA GLU A 106 1.47 -20.26 -16.42
C GLU A 106 2.69 -20.80 -15.65
N PRO A 107 3.80 -21.15 -16.33
CA PRO A 107 4.99 -21.67 -15.68
C PRO A 107 5.67 -20.59 -14.83
N LYS A 108 6.16 -20.99 -13.65
CA LYS A 108 6.90 -20.15 -12.69
C LYS A 108 8.09 -20.92 -12.13
N GLU A 109 9.24 -20.28 -12.10
CA GLU A 109 10.45 -20.84 -11.50
C GLU A 109 10.38 -20.81 -9.96
N LEU A 110 10.99 -21.83 -9.35
CA LEU A 110 11.13 -22.00 -7.91
C LEU A 110 12.61 -21.90 -7.53
N ALA A 111 12.90 -21.20 -6.44
CA ALA A 111 14.26 -21.16 -5.88
C ALA A 111 14.74 -22.53 -5.34
N ALA A 112 13.82 -23.45 -5.10
CA ALA A 112 14.10 -24.84 -4.75
C ALA A 112 12.93 -25.74 -5.16
N ALA A 113 13.21 -26.97 -5.60
CA ALA A 113 12.16 -27.92 -5.90
C ALA A 113 11.41 -28.40 -4.63
N PRO A 114 10.09 -28.64 -4.69
CA PRO A 114 9.39 -29.43 -3.68
C PRO A 114 10.01 -30.81 -3.58
N ARG A 115 10.03 -31.41 -2.39
CA ARG A 115 10.64 -32.74 -2.21
C ARG A 115 10.11 -33.45 -0.98
N PHE A 116 10.29 -34.77 -0.96
CA PHE A 116 10.05 -35.57 0.23
C PHE A 116 11.27 -35.58 1.14
N VAL A 117 11.01 -35.44 2.45
CA VAL A 117 11.99 -35.64 3.53
C VAL A 117 11.37 -36.62 4.52
N ASP A 118 11.92 -37.83 4.59
CA ASP A 118 11.38 -39.03 5.27
C ASP A 118 9.84 -39.13 5.19
N GLY A 119 9.32 -39.23 3.97
CA GLY A 119 7.89 -39.44 3.70
C GLY A 119 6.99 -38.21 3.85
N THR A 120 7.53 -37.04 4.22
CA THR A 120 6.77 -35.79 4.30
C THR A 120 7.14 -34.88 3.14
N LEU A 121 6.15 -34.34 2.43
CA LEU A 121 6.37 -33.39 1.35
C LEU A 121 6.66 -31.99 1.89
N PHE A 122 7.77 -31.41 1.45
CA PHE A 122 8.20 -30.05 1.75
C PHE A 122 8.12 -29.18 0.49
N VAL A 123 7.75 -27.91 0.67
CA VAL A 123 7.65 -26.89 -0.39
C VAL A 123 8.40 -25.62 0.00
N PRO A 124 8.87 -24.81 -0.98
CA PRO A 124 9.45 -23.51 -0.72
C PRO A 124 8.45 -22.57 -0.05
N LEU A 125 8.65 -22.30 1.25
CA LEU A 125 7.67 -21.59 2.08
C LEU A 125 7.41 -20.19 1.53
N ARG A 126 8.46 -19.42 1.25
CA ARG A 126 8.34 -18.04 0.76
C ARG A 126 7.53 -17.98 -0.53
N TRP A 127 7.94 -18.78 -1.52
CA TRP A 127 7.25 -18.82 -2.81
C TRP A 127 5.79 -19.23 -2.66
N ALA A 128 5.50 -20.26 -1.86
CA ALA A 128 4.14 -20.73 -1.61
C ALA A 128 3.25 -19.65 -0.98
N ALA A 129 3.76 -18.93 0.02
CA ALA A 129 3.04 -17.85 0.68
C ALA A 129 2.87 -16.62 -0.23
N GLU A 130 3.92 -16.19 -0.93
CA GLU A 130 3.86 -15.04 -1.84
C GLU A 130 2.94 -15.29 -3.04
N THR A 131 2.96 -16.51 -3.58
CA THR A 131 2.00 -16.92 -4.63
C THR A 131 0.56 -16.98 -4.11
N ALA A 132 0.38 -17.21 -2.80
CA ALA A 132 -0.91 -17.14 -2.13
C ALA A 132 -1.35 -15.70 -1.77
N GLY A 133 -0.61 -14.68 -2.21
CA GLY A 133 -0.91 -13.27 -1.93
C GLY A 133 -0.55 -12.83 -0.51
N LYS A 134 0.44 -13.48 0.11
CA LYS A 134 0.97 -13.12 1.43
C LYS A 134 2.36 -12.51 1.32
N SER A 135 2.76 -11.66 2.25
CA SER A 135 4.16 -11.27 2.43
C SER A 135 4.85 -12.21 3.42
N VAL A 136 6.18 -12.33 3.32
CA VAL A 136 6.97 -13.21 4.18
C VAL A 136 8.15 -12.46 4.77
N GLU A 137 8.15 -12.30 6.09
CA GLU A 137 9.20 -11.69 6.88
C GLU A 137 10.08 -12.77 7.52
N TRP A 138 11.39 -12.53 7.56
CA TRP A 138 12.36 -13.40 8.23
C TRP A 138 13.07 -12.61 9.33
N ASP A 139 12.83 -13.01 10.57
CA ASP A 139 13.60 -12.54 11.71
C ASP A 139 14.80 -13.46 11.91
N SER A 140 15.95 -13.00 11.42
CA SER A 140 17.21 -13.73 11.56
C SER A 140 17.70 -13.87 13.00
N ALA A 141 17.33 -12.94 13.90
CA ALA A 141 17.77 -12.96 15.29
C ALA A 141 17.03 -14.03 16.10
N HIS A 142 15.75 -14.26 15.79
CA HIS A 142 14.91 -15.23 16.49
C HIS A 142 14.61 -16.51 15.68
N SER A 143 15.12 -16.61 14.45
CA SER A 143 14.83 -17.71 13.53
C SER A 143 13.32 -17.93 13.35
N SER A 144 12.58 -16.86 13.17
CA SER A 144 11.13 -16.90 12.99
C SER A 144 10.72 -16.31 11.64
N ILE A 145 9.70 -16.91 11.04
CA ILE A 145 9.06 -16.43 9.82
C ILE A 145 7.66 -15.94 10.17
N ALA A 146 7.32 -14.72 9.76
CA ALA A 146 5.94 -14.25 9.77
C ALA A 146 5.42 -14.19 8.34
N ILE A 147 4.36 -14.94 8.05
CA ILE A 147 3.60 -14.83 6.81
C ILE A 147 2.41 -13.92 7.09
N LEU A 148 2.37 -12.77 6.43
CA LEU A 148 1.40 -11.70 6.68
C LEU A 148 0.52 -11.47 5.45
N PRO A 149 -0.65 -10.83 5.56
CA PRO A 149 -1.38 -10.34 4.39
C PRO A 149 -0.47 -9.42 3.55
N ALA A 150 -0.53 -9.52 2.23
CA ALA A 150 0.14 -8.55 1.36
C ALA A 150 -0.65 -7.23 1.38
N TYR A 151 -0.33 -6.36 2.33
CA TYR A 151 -0.97 -5.06 2.46
C TYR A 151 -0.65 -4.16 1.27
N LYS A 152 -1.64 -3.34 0.90
CA LYS A 152 -1.46 -2.24 -0.04
C LYS A 152 -1.03 -0.99 0.73
N VAL A 153 0.03 -0.35 0.28
CA VAL A 153 0.38 1.03 0.65
C VAL A 153 0.31 1.86 -0.63
N ILE A 154 -0.70 2.74 -0.70
CA ILE A 154 -1.12 3.43 -1.92
C ILE A 154 -0.90 4.93 -1.75
N ALA A 155 0.02 5.48 -2.51
CA ALA A 155 0.32 6.91 -2.48
C ALA A 155 -0.51 7.65 -3.53
N TYR A 156 -1.18 8.74 -3.16
CA TYR A 156 -1.55 9.75 -4.15
C TYR A 156 -0.32 10.61 -4.49
N TYR A 157 -0.05 10.79 -5.78
CA TYR A 157 0.89 11.78 -6.30
C TYR A 157 0.12 12.80 -7.13
N ILE A 158 0.17 14.06 -6.72
CA ILE A 158 -0.53 15.16 -7.38
C ILE A 158 0.31 15.73 -8.54
N SER A 159 -0.32 15.94 -9.70
CA SER A 159 0.35 16.42 -10.93
C SER A 159 1.04 17.76 -10.70
N TRP A 160 0.40 18.63 -9.92
CA TRP A 160 0.93 19.94 -9.57
C TRP A 160 2.01 19.92 -8.48
N GLY A 161 2.41 18.74 -8.00
CA GLY A 161 3.54 18.55 -7.09
C GLY A 161 4.87 19.03 -7.66
N ILE A 162 5.02 19.02 -8.98
CA ILE A 162 6.26 19.42 -9.68
C ILE A 162 6.55 20.92 -9.66
N TYR A 163 5.54 21.74 -9.37
CA TYR A 163 5.61 23.21 -9.45
C TYR A 163 6.17 23.79 -8.14
N ASP A 164 5.40 24.61 -7.42
CA ASP A 164 5.88 25.30 -6.21
C ASP A 164 6.19 24.31 -5.08
N ARG A 165 5.47 23.18 -5.03
CA ARG A 165 5.80 22.06 -4.13
C ARG A 165 7.18 21.49 -4.43
N ASN A 166 7.66 21.57 -5.67
CA ASN A 166 8.95 21.09 -6.12
C ASN A 166 9.26 19.66 -5.62
N TYR A 167 8.27 18.77 -5.72
CA TYR A 167 8.39 17.35 -5.39
C TYR A 167 8.10 16.53 -6.64
N GLN A 168 9.15 15.94 -7.20
CA GLN A 168 9.13 15.24 -8.48
C GLN A 168 8.83 13.75 -8.27
N VAL A 169 8.33 13.05 -9.29
CA VAL A 169 8.14 11.59 -9.23
C VAL A 169 9.46 10.86 -8.89
N ALA A 170 10.60 11.41 -9.33
CA ALA A 170 11.92 10.87 -9.04
C ALA A 170 12.33 10.97 -7.55
N ASP A 171 11.65 11.80 -6.75
CA ASP A 171 11.91 11.94 -5.31
C ASP A 171 11.22 10.84 -4.48
N ILE A 172 10.31 10.06 -5.09
CA ILE A 172 9.55 9.01 -4.42
C ILE A 172 10.46 7.83 -4.08
N ASP A 173 10.57 7.51 -2.79
CA ASP A 173 11.09 6.21 -2.36
C ASP A 173 10.03 5.12 -2.57
N ALA A 174 10.08 4.50 -3.74
CA ALA A 174 9.15 3.45 -4.13
C ALA A 174 9.26 2.18 -3.26
N SER A 175 10.27 2.02 -2.40
CA SER A 175 10.41 0.82 -1.57
C SER A 175 9.35 0.73 -0.45
N ASN A 176 8.84 1.88 -0.01
CA ASN A 176 7.85 2.01 1.06
C ASN A 176 6.40 2.01 0.57
N ILE A 177 6.17 1.83 -0.72
CA ILE A 177 4.84 1.85 -1.34
C ILE A 177 4.67 0.69 -2.31
N THR A 178 3.41 0.38 -2.59
CA THR A 178 3.02 -0.69 -3.54
C THR A 178 2.33 -0.13 -4.78
N HIS A 179 1.61 0.98 -4.62
CA HIS A 179 0.85 1.61 -5.69
C HIS A 179 1.02 3.13 -5.65
N ILE A 180 0.92 3.75 -6.82
CA ILE A 180 0.72 5.19 -6.96
C ILE A 180 -0.58 5.43 -7.71
N ASN A 181 -1.46 6.22 -7.10
CA ASN A 181 -2.59 6.85 -7.76
C ASN A 181 -2.13 8.24 -8.25
N TYR A 182 -2.05 8.45 -9.56
CA TYR A 182 -1.70 9.75 -10.13
C TYR A 182 -2.93 10.65 -10.20
N ALA A 183 -2.90 11.75 -9.47
CA ALA A 183 -3.98 12.73 -9.36
C ALA A 183 -3.68 13.97 -10.23
N PHE A 184 -4.50 14.35 -11.21
CA PHE A 184 -5.67 13.63 -11.72
C PHE A 184 -5.72 13.74 -13.24
N ALA A 185 -6.36 12.77 -13.88
CA ALA A 185 -6.97 12.95 -15.19
C ALA A 185 -8.37 13.57 -15.04
N ASN A 186 -8.85 14.21 -16.11
CA ASN A 186 -10.15 14.88 -16.14
C ASN A 186 -11.10 14.18 -17.12
N ILE A 187 -12.38 14.56 -17.08
CA ILE A 187 -13.41 14.12 -18.01
C ILE A 187 -13.75 15.28 -18.95
N LYS A 188 -13.64 15.03 -20.25
CA LYS A 188 -14.05 15.99 -21.29
C LYS A 188 -14.77 15.26 -22.40
N ASP A 189 -15.92 15.78 -22.80
CA ASP A 189 -16.76 15.22 -23.87
C ASP A 189 -17.07 13.72 -23.69
N GLY A 190 -17.15 13.26 -22.44
CA GLY A 190 -17.43 11.86 -22.07
C GLY A 190 -16.22 10.92 -22.09
N GLU A 191 -15.00 11.45 -22.23
CA GLU A 191 -13.76 10.67 -22.28
C GLU A 191 -12.77 11.14 -21.20
N ILE A 192 -11.89 10.24 -20.79
CA ILE A 192 -10.75 10.56 -19.92
C ILE A 192 -9.71 11.32 -20.73
N VAL A 193 -9.28 12.47 -20.23
CA VAL A 193 -8.26 13.34 -20.83
C VAL A 193 -7.16 13.69 -19.84
N VAL A 194 -5.98 14.00 -20.38
CA VAL A 194 -4.83 14.49 -19.61
C VAL A 194 -5.23 15.78 -18.86
N GLY A 195 -4.92 15.86 -17.58
CA GLY A 195 -5.35 16.96 -16.72
C GLY A 195 -4.49 18.21 -16.95
N ASP A 196 -3.18 18.04 -16.89
CA ASP A 196 -2.19 19.09 -17.10
C ASP A 196 -1.11 18.60 -18.09
N PRO A 197 -1.27 18.84 -19.40
CA PRO A 197 -0.32 18.35 -20.40
C PRO A 197 1.13 18.73 -20.14
N TRP A 198 1.39 19.92 -19.55
CA TRP A 198 2.74 20.32 -19.26
C TRP A 198 3.39 19.40 -18.22
N ALA A 199 2.73 19.21 -17.07
CA ALA A 199 3.24 18.34 -16.01
C ALA A 199 3.21 16.87 -16.41
N ASP A 200 2.12 16.44 -17.04
CA ASP A 200 1.78 15.04 -17.27
C ASP A 200 2.61 14.44 -18.41
N THR A 201 2.79 15.18 -19.52
CA THR A 201 3.29 14.62 -20.79
C THR A 201 4.44 15.39 -21.46
N ASP A 202 4.59 16.71 -21.22
CA ASP A 202 5.46 17.55 -22.06
C ASP A 202 6.77 17.95 -21.36
N LYS A 203 6.77 18.11 -20.04
CA LYS A 203 7.96 18.55 -19.30
C LYS A 203 9.07 17.50 -19.39
N VAL A 204 10.19 17.90 -19.99
CA VAL A 204 11.40 17.07 -20.05
C VAL A 204 12.08 17.05 -18.68
N PHE A 205 12.34 15.86 -18.15
CA PHE A 205 13.09 15.65 -16.91
C PHE A 205 14.50 15.10 -17.17
N PRO A 206 15.43 15.26 -16.21
CA PRO A 206 16.76 14.65 -16.31
C PRO A 206 16.69 13.14 -16.57
N GLY A 207 17.36 12.69 -17.63
CA GLY A 207 17.40 11.29 -18.05
C GLY A 207 16.29 10.87 -19.03
N ASP A 208 15.41 11.79 -19.42
CA ASP A 208 14.50 11.57 -20.54
C ASP A 208 15.25 11.53 -21.88
N CYS A 209 14.71 10.80 -22.84
CA CYS A 209 15.24 10.80 -24.19
C CYS A 209 14.80 12.05 -24.98
N GLU A 210 15.71 12.59 -25.81
CA GLU A 210 15.48 13.82 -26.57
C GLU A 210 15.08 13.56 -28.04
N SER A 211 14.92 12.31 -28.45
CA SER A 211 14.52 11.97 -29.82
C SER A 211 13.03 12.23 -30.07
N GLU A 212 12.68 12.49 -31.34
CA GLU A 212 11.29 12.65 -31.77
C GLU A 212 10.46 11.40 -31.40
N GLY A 213 9.29 11.63 -30.78
CA GLY A 213 8.39 10.56 -30.33
C GLY A 213 8.65 10.03 -28.91
N CYS A 214 9.65 10.57 -28.19
CA CYS A 214 9.83 10.27 -26.77
C CYS A 214 8.64 10.77 -25.93
N LYS A 215 8.25 9.97 -24.93
CA LYS A 215 7.29 10.40 -23.89
C LYS A 215 8.04 11.15 -22.81
N HIS A 216 7.44 12.23 -22.30
CA HIS A 216 7.99 13.05 -21.22
C HIS A 216 6.98 13.20 -20.07
N GLY A 217 7.20 14.17 -19.20
CA GLY A 217 6.34 14.48 -18.08
C GLY A 217 6.34 13.41 -16.99
N ASN A 218 5.45 13.61 -16.02
CA ASN A 218 5.28 12.71 -14.89
C ASN A 218 4.87 11.30 -15.33
N PHE A 219 4.10 11.15 -16.41
CA PHE A 219 3.74 9.84 -16.93
C PHE A 219 4.97 9.03 -17.36
N ASN A 220 5.93 9.68 -18.01
CA ASN A 220 7.20 9.00 -18.30
C ASN A 220 8.00 8.71 -17.03
N GLN A 221 8.06 9.64 -16.06
CA GLN A 221 8.79 9.41 -14.81
C GLN A 221 8.20 8.24 -14.00
N LEU A 222 6.88 8.05 -13.98
CA LEU A 222 6.23 6.91 -13.34
C LEU A 222 6.64 5.59 -14.00
N ASN A 223 6.66 5.55 -15.34
CA ASN A 223 7.13 4.39 -16.09
C ASN A 223 8.61 4.09 -15.78
N ARG A 224 9.45 5.11 -15.62
CA ARG A 224 10.85 4.94 -15.18
C ARG A 224 10.93 4.42 -13.75
N LEU A 225 10.12 4.92 -12.82
CA LEU A 225 10.09 4.47 -11.43
C LEU A 225 9.74 2.97 -11.33
N LYS A 226 8.85 2.47 -12.19
CA LYS A 226 8.56 1.02 -12.30
C LYS A 226 9.76 0.19 -12.77
N THR A 227 10.72 0.76 -13.49
CA THR A 227 11.96 0.04 -13.83
C THR A 227 12.93 -0.07 -12.64
N VAL A 228 12.83 0.87 -11.69
CA VAL A 228 13.58 0.85 -10.42
C VAL A 228 12.92 -0.08 -9.40
N ASN A 229 11.59 -0.04 -9.29
CA ASN A 229 10.80 -0.98 -8.48
C ASN A 229 9.77 -1.72 -9.37
N PRO A 230 10.12 -2.89 -9.92
CA PRO A 230 9.23 -3.67 -10.79
C PRO A 230 7.94 -4.19 -10.15
N ARG A 231 7.82 -4.10 -8.81
CA ARG A 231 6.59 -4.45 -8.09
C ARG A 231 5.60 -3.29 -7.96
N LEU A 232 6.05 -2.07 -8.25
CA LEU A 232 5.21 -0.88 -8.19
C LEU A 232 4.17 -0.92 -9.31
N GLN A 233 2.91 -0.66 -8.95
CA GLN A 233 1.84 -0.47 -9.92
C GLN A 233 1.36 0.99 -9.90
N THR A 234 1.01 1.54 -11.05
CA THR A 234 0.58 2.93 -11.19
C THR A 234 -0.83 2.97 -11.77
N LEU A 235 -1.76 3.65 -11.11
CA LEU A 235 -3.11 3.90 -11.58
C LEU A 235 -3.27 5.37 -11.92
N ILE A 236 -4.09 5.67 -12.93
CA ILE A 236 -4.56 7.04 -13.17
C ILE A 236 -5.85 7.28 -12.39
N SER A 237 -5.85 8.24 -11.48
CA SER A 237 -7.07 8.69 -10.80
C SER A 237 -7.80 9.73 -11.64
N VAL A 238 -9.08 9.49 -11.88
CA VAL A 238 -9.95 10.39 -12.66
C VAL A 238 -10.88 11.12 -11.71
N GLY A 239 -10.97 12.45 -11.85
CA GLY A 239 -11.90 13.27 -11.08
C GLY A 239 -11.28 13.94 -9.85
N GLY A 240 -11.66 13.47 -8.66
CA GLY A 240 -11.43 14.14 -7.39
C GLY A 240 -12.40 15.30 -7.15
N TRP A 241 -12.21 16.01 -6.04
CA TRP A 241 -13.08 17.08 -5.58
C TRP A 241 -13.47 18.11 -6.66
N THR A 242 -12.50 18.54 -7.47
CA THR A 242 -12.69 19.63 -8.45
C THR A 242 -13.22 19.16 -9.81
N TRP A 243 -12.93 17.92 -10.22
CA TRP A 243 -13.24 17.43 -11.57
C TRP A 243 -14.31 16.33 -11.60
N SER A 244 -15.11 16.22 -10.54
CA SER A 244 -16.20 15.25 -10.45
C SER A 244 -17.49 15.64 -11.19
N LYS A 245 -17.59 16.87 -11.71
CA LYS A 245 -18.81 17.43 -12.33
C LYS A 245 -19.49 16.51 -13.36
N TRP A 246 -18.71 15.81 -14.18
CA TRP A 246 -19.21 15.10 -15.37
C TRP A 246 -19.49 13.61 -15.13
N PHE A 247 -19.24 13.08 -13.93
CA PHE A 247 -19.42 11.64 -13.68
C PHE A 247 -20.87 11.18 -13.89
N SER A 248 -21.84 11.94 -13.41
CA SER A 248 -23.26 11.59 -13.57
C SER A 248 -23.64 11.48 -15.05
N ASP A 249 -23.10 12.35 -15.92
CA ASP A 249 -23.36 12.31 -17.36
C ASP A 249 -22.70 11.12 -18.06
N VAL A 250 -21.48 10.72 -17.66
CA VAL A 250 -20.82 9.54 -18.26
C VAL A 250 -21.39 8.22 -17.74
N ALA A 251 -22.09 8.24 -16.61
CA ALA A 251 -22.69 7.04 -16.01
C ALA A 251 -24.11 6.74 -16.55
N VAL A 252 -24.82 7.75 -17.08
CA VAL A 252 -26.29 7.71 -17.27
C VAL A 252 -26.80 6.69 -18.29
N SER A 253 -26.04 6.42 -19.36
CA SER A 253 -26.49 5.55 -20.46
C SER A 253 -25.43 4.54 -20.88
N GLU A 254 -25.85 3.42 -21.48
CA GLU A 254 -24.92 2.40 -21.97
C GLU A 254 -23.91 2.95 -22.98
N GLU A 255 -24.35 3.86 -23.85
CA GLU A 255 -23.49 4.53 -24.82
C GLU A 255 -22.43 5.40 -24.13
N SER A 256 -22.84 6.25 -23.18
CA SER A 256 -21.92 7.12 -22.43
C SER A 256 -20.91 6.33 -21.60
N ARG A 257 -21.36 5.26 -20.91
CA ARG A 257 -20.49 4.37 -20.14
C ARG A 257 -19.50 3.64 -21.03
N THR A 258 -19.95 3.16 -22.19
CA THR A 258 -19.08 2.46 -23.15
C THR A 258 -18.00 3.40 -23.68
N LYS A 259 -18.39 4.63 -24.05
CA LYS A 259 -17.44 5.67 -24.50
C LYS A 259 -16.37 5.96 -23.44
N PHE A 260 -16.81 6.18 -22.20
CA PHE A 260 -15.90 6.45 -21.09
C PHE A 260 -14.98 5.25 -20.81
N ALA A 261 -15.51 4.03 -20.75
CA ALA A 261 -14.74 2.81 -20.50
C ALA A 261 -13.72 2.51 -21.62
N ASP A 262 -14.08 2.74 -22.89
CA ASP A 262 -13.16 2.61 -24.01
C ASP A 262 -12.03 3.65 -23.90
N SER A 263 -12.34 4.88 -23.48
CA SER A 263 -11.32 5.91 -23.21
C SER A 263 -10.40 5.53 -22.05
N ALA A 264 -10.88 4.83 -21.02
CA ALA A 264 -10.07 4.33 -19.91
C ALA A 264 -9.03 3.31 -20.40
N VAL A 265 -9.46 2.31 -21.19
CA VAL A 265 -8.55 1.33 -21.81
C VAL A 265 -7.51 2.03 -22.69
N LYS A 266 -7.94 3.00 -23.49
CA LYS A 266 -7.03 3.78 -24.34
C LYS A 266 -6.01 4.53 -23.48
N PHE A 267 -6.44 5.23 -22.44
CA PHE A 267 -5.56 6.02 -21.57
C PHE A 267 -4.50 5.16 -20.88
N VAL A 268 -4.90 4.02 -20.28
CA VAL A 268 -3.95 3.15 -19.58
C VAL A 268 -2.91 2.55 -20.53
N ARG A 269 -3.31 2.18 -21.75
CA ARG A 269 -2.39 1.66 -22.78
C ARG A 269 -1.47 2.74 -23.34
N ASP A 270 -2.02 3.90 -23.68
CA ASP A 270 -1.26 5.00 -24.26
C ASP A 270 -0.19 5.51 -23.30
N TRP A 271 -0.47 5.56 -22.00
CA TRP A 271 0.43 6.17 -21.01
C TRP A 271 1.15 5.16 -20.11
N GLY A 272 0.86 3.86 -20.24
CA GLY A 272 1.56 2.80 -19.54
C GLY A 272 1.11 2.59 -18.09
N PHE A 273 -0.12 2.98 -17.75
CA PHE A 273 -0.70 2.71 -16.43
C PHE A 273 -1.11 1.23 -16.30
N ASP A 274 -1.18 0.77 -15.05
CA ASP A 274 -1.58 -0.59 -14.66
C ASP A 274 -3.06 -0.66 -14.30
N GLY A 275 -3.76 0.48 -14.25
CA GLY A 275 -5.19 0.55 -13.99
C GLY A 275 -5.73 1.97 -13.94
N VAL A 276 -7.01 2.07 -13.59
CA VAL A 276 -7.75 3.31 -13.44
C VAL A 276 -8.45 3.35 -12.08
N ASP A 277 -8.44 4.51 -11.46
CA ASP A 277 -9.11 4.80 -10.19
C ASP A 277 -10.18 5.87 -10.44
N LEU A 278 -11.42 5.63 -10.00
CA LEU A 278 -12.51 6.62 -10.13
C LEU A 278 -12.75 7.29 -8.79
N ASP A 279 -12.47 8.59 -8.73
CA ASP A 279 -12.71 9.43 -7.58
C ASP A 279 -13.89 10.38 -7.88
N TRP A 280 -15.11 9.82 -7.80
CA TRP A 280 -16.35 10.58 -8.00
C TRP A 280 -16.84 11.12 -6.66
N GLU A 281 -16.78 12.44 -6.52
CA GLU A 281 -17.19 13.17 -5.33
C GLU A 281 -18.44 14.06 -5.58
N TYR A 282 -19.67 13.59 -5.38
CA TYR A 282 -20.08 12.21 -5.04
C TYR A 282 -21.35 11.80 -5.83
N PRO A 283 -21.60 10.49 -6.03
CA PRO A 283 -22.86 10.00 -6.59
C PRO A 283 -24.08 10.57 -5.85
N VAL A 284 -25.13 10.95 -6.59
CA VAL A 284 -26.42 11.47 -6.10
C VAL A 284 -26.37 12.87 -5.49
N GLY A 285 -25.32 13.24 -4.76
CA GLY A 285 -25.20 14.56 -4.17
C GLY A 285 -24.08 14.71 -3.15
N GLY A 286 -23.89 15.95 -2.68
CA GLY A 286 -22.66 16.38 -2.01
C GLY A 286 -21.67 16.95 -3.02
N GLY A 287 -20.39 16.97 -2.66
CA GLY A 287 -19.33 17.50 -3.52
C GLY A 287 -19.43 19.01 -3.74
N LEU A 288 -18.74 19.49 -4.78
CA LEU A 288 -18.77 20.90 -5.16
C LEU A 288 -20.13 21.33 -5.72
N GLU A 289 -20.50 22.58 -5.40
CA GLU A 289 -21.63 23.25 -6.05
C GLU A 289 -21.42 23.30 -7.57
N GLY A 290 -22.43 22.86 -8.32
CA GLY A 290 -22.38 22.81 -9.79
C GLY A 290 -22.01 21.44 -10.37
N ASN A 291 -21.71 20.44 -9.54
CA ASN A 291 -21.69 19.05 -9.97
C ASN A 291 -23.07 18.60 -10.47
N ILE A 292 -23.08 17.81 -11.54
CA ILE A 292 -24.31 17.22 -12.08
C ILE A 292 -24.59 15.98 -11.25
N ASN A 293 -25.79 15.94 -10.66
CA ASN A 293 -26.19 14.91 -9.72
C ASN A 293 -27.57 14.37 -10.09
N ARG A 294 -27.77 13.05 -9.95
CA ARG A 294 -29.03 12.36 -10.23
C ARG A 294 -29.30 11.28 -9.18
N PRO A 295 -30.56 11.05 -8.76
CA PRO A 295 -30.89 9.91 -7.89
C PRO A 295 -30.42 8.56 -8.46
N GLU A 296 -30.44 8.41 -9.77
CA GLU A 296 -30.02 7.20 -10.47
C GLU A 296 -28.50 6.97 -10.45
N ASP A 297 -27.70 7.96 -10.02
CA ASP A 297 -26.24 7.82 -9.88
C ASP A 297 -25.87 6.62 -9.00
N LYS A 298 -26.71 6.28 -8.02
CA LYS A 298 -26.54 5.09 -7.18
C LYS A 298 -26.35 3.81 -8.00
N GLN A 299 -27.26 3.55 -8.94
CA GLN A 299 -27.16 2.36 -9.81
C GLN A 299 -26.22 2.60 -11.00
N ASN A 300 -26.21 3.81 -11.53
CA ASN A 300 -25.41 4.15 -12.71
C ASN A 300 -23.91 4.04 -12.41
N TYR A 301 -23.47 4.33 -11.19
CA TYR A 301 -22.07 4.17 -10.80
C TYR A 301 -21.64 2.70 -10.84
N THR A 302 -22.46 1.79 -10.30
CA THR A 302 -22.24 0.34 -10.40
C THR A 302 -22.15 -0.12 -11.86
N LEU A 303 -23.07 0.34 -12.71
CA LEU A 303 -23.06 0.00 -14.14
C LEU A 303 -21.85 0.56 -14.87
N LEU A 304 -21.39 1.77 -14.53
CA LEU A 304 -20.18 2.37 -15.07
C LEU A 304 -18.96 1.52 -14.73
N LEU A 305 -18.80 1.14 -13.46
CA LEU A 305 -17.68 0.30 -13.02
C LEU A 305 -17.71 -1.08 -13.68
N ARG A 306 -18.90 -1.70 -13.82
CA ARG A 306 -19.04 -2.98 -14.56
C ARG A 306 -18.58 -2.84 -16.01
N LYS A 307 -18.96 -1.74 -16.69
CA LYS A 307 -18.55 -1.48 -18.07
C LYS A 307 -17.04 -1.26 -18.18
N ILE A 308 -16.43 -0.53 -17.26
CA ILE A 308 -14.98 -0.34 -17.22
C ILE A 308 -14.27 -1.68 -17.01
N ARG A 309 -14.71 -2.47 -16.02
CA ARG A 309 -14.17 -3.81 -15.76
C ARG A 309 -14.25 -4.72 -17.00
N GLU A 310 -15.39 -4.77 -17.67
CA GLU A 310 -15.57 -5.54 -18.93
C GLU A 310 -14.51 -5.15 -19.98
N LYS A 311 -14.28 -3.85 -20.19
CA LYS A 311 -13.31 -3.36 -21.18
C LYS A 311 -11.87 -3.59 -20.76
N LEU A 312 -11.55 -3.42 -19.47
CA LEU A 312 -10.22 -3.70 -18.90
C LEU A 312 -9.89 -5.19 -18.95
N ASP A 313 -10.84 -6.09 -18.69
CA ASP A 313 -10.61 -7.53 -18.75
C ASP A 313 -10.36 -8.00 -20.19
N ALA A 314 -11.11 -7.48 -21.16
CA ALA A 314 -10.88 -7.76 -22.58
C ALA A 314 -9.50 -7.23 -23.04
N ALA A 315 -9.13 -6.02 -22.60
CA ALA A 315 -7.82 -5.44 -22.87
C ALA A 315 -6.70 -6.26 -22.22
N GLY A 316 -6.88 -6.66 -20.96
CA GLY A 316 -5.93 -7.44 -20.18
C GLY A 316 -5.68 -8.83 -20.76
N GLN A 317 -6.73 -9.51 -21.24
CA GLN A 317 -6.58 -10.77 -21.97
C GLN A 317 -5.75 -10.63 -23.25
N ALA A 318 -5.93 -9.54 -23.99
CA ALA A 318 -5.15 -9.27 -25.19
C ALA A 318 -3.68 -8.91 -24.87
N ASP A 319 -3.45 -8.24 -23.74
CA ASP A 319 -2.13 -7.73 -23.34
C ASP A 319 -1.36 -8.71 -22.42
N GLY A 320 -2.00 -9.81 -22.01
CA GLY A 320 -1.40 -10.80 -21.10
C GLY A 320 -1.21 -10.29 -19.66
N LYS A 321 -2.03 -9.35 -19.20
CA LYS A 321 -1.95 -8.80 -17.83
C LYS A 321 -3.31 -8.45 -17.25
N HIS A 322 -3.40 -8.34 -15.92
CA HIS A 322 -4.59 -7.81 -15.25
C HIS A 322 -4.48 -6.29 -15.14
N TYR A 323 -5.51 -5.57 -15.57
CA TYR A 323 -5.63 -4.13 -15.32
C TYR A 323 -6.48 -3.88 -14.08
N LEU A 324 -5.99 -2.99 -13.22
CA LEU A 324 -6.64 -2.62 -11.97
C LEU A 324 -7.80 -1.65 -12.21
N LEU A 325 -8.85 -1.80 -11.41
CA LEU A 325 -9.97 -0.86 -11.28
C LEU A 325 -10.24 -0.63 -9.80
N THR A 326 -10.16 0.62 -9.38
CA THR A 326 -10.40 1.03 -7.99
C THR A 326 -11.33 2.24 -7.94
N ILE A 327 -11.79 2.56 -6.74
CA ILE A 327 -12.47 3.83 -6.47
C ILE A 327 -11.92 4.47 -5.20
N ALA A 328 -12.01 5.79 -5.14
CA ALA A 328 -12.01 6.53 -3.88
C ALA A 328 -13.46 6.75 -3.42
N ALA A 329 -13.74 6.43 -2.16
CA ALA A 329 -15.09 6.45 -1.59
C ALA A 329 -15.17 7.45 -0.44
N GLY A 330 -16.26 8.22 -0.40
CA GLY A 330 -16.55 9.13 0.70
C GLY A 330 -16.82 8.36 2.01
N ALA A 331 -16.37 8.91 3.13
CA ALA A 331 -16.48 8.26 4.44
C ALA A 331 -17.86 8.39 5.12
N SER A 332 -18.78 9.16 4.53
CA SER A 332 -20.09 9.47 5.14
C SER A 332 -21.12 8.36 4.95
N THR A 333 -22.08 8.27 5.87
CA THR A 333 -23.23 7.37 5.72
C THR A 333 -24.05 7.71 4.47
N SER A 334 -24.10 8.98 4.07
CA SER A 334 -24.77 9.38 2.83
C SER A 334 -24.09 8.79 1.59
N PHE A 335 -22.77 8.63 1.56
CA PHE A 335 -22.08 7.98 0.45
C PHE A 335 -22.50 6.51 0.34
N ILE A 336 -22.56 5.82 1.48
CA ILE A 336 -23.02 4.42 1.58
C ILE A 336 -24.47 4.31 1.08
N ASP A 337 -25.36 5.18 1.54
CA ASP A 337 -26.77 5.19 1.14
C ASP A 337 -26.96 5.49 -0.36
N ASN A 338 -26.05 6.27 -0.95
CA ASN A 338 -26.08 6.70 -2.34
C ASN A 338 -25.28 5.79 -3.29
N THR A 339 -24.73 4.67 -2.82
CA THR A 339 -23.98 3.72 -3.65
C THR A 339 -24.41 2.27 -3.35
N GLU A 340 -23.98 1.32 -4.20
CA GLU A 340 -24.24 -0.12 -4.02
C GLU A 340 -22.93 -0.84 -3.68
N LEU A 341 -22.38 -0.57 -2.49
CA LEU A 341 -21.02 -0.99 -2.10
C LEU A 341 -20.76 -2.50 -2.20
N ASP A 342 -21.75 -3.35 -1.91
CA ASP A 342 -21.70 -4.79 -2.09
C ASP A 342 -21.48 -5.17 -3.58
N GLN A 343 -22.22 -4.53 -4.48
CA GLN A 343 -22.09 -4.75 -5.91
C GLN A 343 -20.82 -4.14 -6.48
N ILE A 344 -20.45 -2.93 -6.03
CA ILE A 344 -19.22 -2.24 -6.43
C ILE A 344 -18.00 -3.07 -6.05
N SER A 345 -17.91 -3.55 -4.80
CA SER A 345 -16.78 -4.35 -4.31
C SER A 345 -16.64 -5.71 -5.02
N SER A 346 -17.70 -6.21 -5.64
CA SER A 346 -17.63 -7.41 -6.52
C SER A 346 -16.94 -7.15 -7.87
N VAL A 347 -16.81 -5.88 -8.27
CA VAL A 347 -16.32 -5.46 -9.60
C VAL A 347 -14.91 -4.84 -9.54
N VAL A 348 -14.67 -4.02 -8.51
CA VAL A 348 -13.38 -3.34 -8.31
C VAL A 348 -12.38 -4.28 -7.63
N ASP A 349 -11.09 -4.01 -7.80
CA ASP A 349 -10.02 -4.72 -7.10
C ASP A 349 -10.03 -4.37 -5.61
N TRP A 350 -10.23 -3.08 -5.29
CA TRP A 350 -10.45 -2.59 -3.93
C TRP A 350 -11.10 -1.20 -3.93
N ILE A 351 -11.50 -0.75 -2.75
CA ILE A 351 -12.07 0.57 -2.45
C ILE A 351 -11.11 1.30 -1.51
N ASN A 352 -10.65 2.49 -1.89
CA ASN A 352 -9.94 3.41 -1.01
C ASN A 352 -10.96 4.29 -0.30
N VAL A 353 -11.14 4.17 1.01
CA VAL A 353 -12.10 5.04 1.74
C VAL A 353 -11.37 6.26 2.29
N MET A 354 -11.86 7.45 1.98
CA MET A 354 -11.31 8.73 2.42
C MET A 354 -11.65 9.00 3.89
N THR A 355 -11.09 8.20 4.80
CA THR A 355 -11.29 8.28 6.25
C THR A 355 -10.48 9.42 6.89
N TYR A 356 -10.60 10.61 6.31
CA TYR A 356 -10.05 11.89 6.76
C TYR A 356 -11.04 12.98 6.37
N ASP A 357 -10.74 14.24 6.67
CA ASP A 357 -11.65 15.37 6.45
C ASP A 357 -12.95 15.26 7.25
N TYR A 358 -12.88 14.67 8.44
CA TYR A 358 -14.01 14.64 9.36
C TYR A 358 -14.26 16.02 10.00
N HIS A 359 -13.21 16.79 10.23
CA HIS A 359 -13.27 18.16 10.75
C HIS A 359 -12.34 19.08 9.98
N GLY A 360 -12.78 20.30 9.67
CA GLY A 360 -11.99 21.24 8.87
C GLY A 360 -12.50 22.67 8.87
N GLY A 361 -12.03 23.47 7.92
CA GLY A 361 -12.33 24.91 7.88
C GLY A 361 -13.80 25.27 7.66
N TRP A 362 -14.64 24.28 7.35
CA TRP A 362 -16.10 24.39 7.30
C TRP A 362 -16.76 24.34 8.69
N ASP A 363 -16.05 23.89 9.72
CA ASP A 363 -16.53 23.84 11.10
C ASP A 363 -16.27 25.15 11.84
N THR A 364 -17.20 25.50 12.74
CA THR A 364 -17.08 26.67 13.62
C THR A 364 -16.23 26.40 14.87
N ALA A 365 -15.96 25.12 15.15
CA ALA A 365 -15.10 24.67 16.23
C ALA A 365 -13.93 23.85 15.66
N SER A 366 -12.80 23.89 16.35
CA SER A 366 -11.65 23.02 16.07
C SER A 366 -11.98 21.55 16.25
N GLY A 367 -11.42 20.68 15.41
CA GLY A 367 -11.56 19.23 15.54
C GLY A 367 -10.38 18.46 14.97
N ILE A 368 -10.39 17.14 15.15
CA ILE A 368 -9.35 16.25 14.64
C ILE A 368 -9.66 15.86 13.20
N ASN A 369 -8.69 15.97 12.29
CA ASN A 369 -8.90 15.65 10.87
C ASN A 369 -9.31 14.18 10.64
N SER A 370 -8.62 13.23 11.30
CA SER A 370 -8.90 11.80 11.12
C SER A 370 -8.84 10.98 12.42
N PRO A 371 -9.81 11.18 13.34
CA PRO A 371 -9.85 10.44 14.60
C PRO A 371 -10.06 8.94 14.35
N LEU A 372 -9.21 8.07 14.93
CA LEU A 372 -9.35 6.62 14.75
C LEU A 372 -10.65 6.11 15.39
N TYR A 373 -10.93 6.56 16.61
CA TYR A 373 -12.12 6.20 17.37
C TYR A 373 -12.94 7.43 17.75
N TYR A 374 -14.20 7.20 18.09
CA TYR A 374 -15.12 8.22 18.59
C TYR A 374 -14.64 8.85 19.91
N ASP A 375 -14.71 10.18 19.99
CA ASP A 375 -14.60 10.90 21.26
C ASP A 375 -15.98 11.44 21.67
N PRO A 376 -16.56 10.97 22.80
CA PRO A 376 -17.83 11.50 23.29
C PRO A 376 -17.78 12.97 23.71
N LYS A 377 -16.58 13.57 23.79
CA LYS A 377 -16.42 15.01 24.02
C LYS A 377 -16.59 15.86 22.77
N ASP A 378 -16.55 15.27 21.58
CA ASP A 378 -16.70 16.00 20.33
C ASP A 378 -18.13 16.54 20.20
N PRO A 379 -18.33 17.87 20.29
CA PRO A 379 -19.66 18.48 20.31
C PRO A 379 -20.26 18.60 18.91
N SER A 380 -19.52 18.23 17.87
CA SER A 380 -19.92 18.43 16.48
C SER A 380 -21.17 17.60 16.16
N PRO A 381 -22.18 18.19 15.48
CA PRO A 381 -23.35 17.43 15.05
C PRO A 381 -22.96 16.23 14.20
N GLY A 382 -23.36 15.03 14.61
CA GLY A 382 -23.03 13.80 13.89
C GLY A 382 -21.65 13.23 14.20
N SER A 383 -20.93 13.72 15.22
CA SER A 383 -19.60 13.23 15.62
C SER A 383 -19.55 11.71 15.87
N ALA A 384 -20.68 11.12 16.28
CA ALA A 384 -20.86 9.67 16.41
C ALA A 384 -20.80 8.88 15.08
N ASN A 385 -20.63 9.54 13.94
CA ASN A 385 -20.45 8.95 12.62
C ASN A 385 -19.19 9.47 11.88
N THR A 386 -18.36 10.31 12.52
CA THR A 386 -17.21 10.97 11.88
C THR A 386 -15.88 10.53 12.47
N TYR A 387 -15.63 9.21 12.44
CA TYR A 387 -14.36 8.62 12.85
C TYR A 387 -14.06 7.35 12.06
N VAL A 388 -12.77 7.04 11.91
CA VAL A 388 -12.23 6.04 10.99
C VAL A 388 -12.82 4.65 11.24
N ALA A 389 -12.77 4.15 12.49
CA ALA A 389 -13.23 2.80 12.80
C ALA A 389 -14.73 2.61 12.55
N GLY A 390 -15.53 3.65 12.80
CA GLY A 390 -16.98 3.64 12.53
C GLY A 390 -17.27 3.58 11.04
N THR A 391 -16.59 4.43 10.24
CA THR A 391 -16.70 4.37 8.77
C THR A 391 -16.29 2.99 8.25
N VAL A 392 -15.18 2.43 8.72
CA VAL A 392 -14.74 1.10 8.29
C VAL A 392 -15.80 0.04 8.59
N HIS A 393 -16.35 0.00 9.81
CA HIS A 393 -17.43 -0.93 10.13
C HIS A 393 -18.67 -0.72 9.26
N ASN A 394 -19.06 0.53 8.99
CA ASN A 394 -20.20 0.81 8.11
C ASN A 394 -19.99 0.26 6.69
N PHE A 395 -18.77 0.32 6.14
CA PHE A 395 -18.45 -0.26 4.83
C PHE A 395 -18.48 -1.80 4.85
N LEU A 396 -17.99 -2.42 5.93
CA LEU A 396 -18.06 -3.87 6.12
C LEU A 396 -19.52 -4.33 6.24
N ASP A 397 -20.34 -3.62 7.01
CA ASP A 397 -21.78 -3.88 7.18
C ASP A 397 -22.55 -3.66 5.86
N ALA A 398 -22.08 -2.75 5.00
CA ALA A 398 -22.58 -2.55 3.65
C ALA A 398 -22.11 -3.63 2.64
N GLY A 399 -21.42 -4.67 3.10
CA GLY A 399 -21.06 -5.85 2.31
C GLY A 399 -19.71 -5.77 1.61
N VAL A 400 -18.87 -4.77 1.90
CA VAL A 400 -17.50 -4.72 1.34
C VAL A 400 -16.61 -5.74 2.05
N PRO A 401 -15.92 -6.64 1.33
CA PRO A 401 -14.94 -7.53 1.93
C PRO A 401 -13.77 -6.75 2.53
N ALA A 402 -13.33 -7.12 3.74
CA ALA A 402 -12.22 -6.44 4.43
C ALA A 402 -10.92 -6.45 3.61
N ASP A 403 -10.63 -7.55 2.92
CA ASP A 403 -9.47 -7.71 2.03
C ASP A 403 -9.55 -6.91 0.71
N LYS A 404 -10.65 -6.18 0.51
CA LYS A 404 -10.86 -5.18 -0.55
C LYS A 404 -11.07 -3.76 -0.02
N LEU A 405 -10.97 -3.53 1.28
CA LEU A 405 -11.16 -2.21 1.88
C LEU A 405 -9.81 -1.63 2.30
N VAL A 406 -9.44 -0.49 1.70
CA VAL A 406 -8.20 0.24 2.00
C VAL A 406 -8.54 1.50 2.78
N MET A 407 -7.89 1.69 3.92
CA MET A 407 -8.14 2.82 4.83
C MET A 407 -7.35 4.06 4.40
N GLY A 408 -8.01 5.21 4.28
CA GLY A 408 -7.40 6.50 3.97
C GLY A 408 -6.68 7.12 5.17
N MET A 409 -5.49 7.66 4.96
CA MET A 409 -4.65 8.28 5.99
C MET A 409 -4.13 9.64 5.48
N PRO A 410 -4.39 10.75 6.19
CA PRO A 410 -4.00 12.07 5.72
C PRO A 410 -2.53 12.36 6.04
N PHE A 411 -1.77 12.89 5.08
CA PHE A 411 -0.42 13.42 5.28
C PHE A 411 -0.45 14.93 5.52
N TYR A 412 -1.55 15.41 6.10
CA TYR A 412 -1.78 16.81 6.40
C TYR A 412 -2.66 16.96 7.64
N GLY A 413 -2.50 18.09 8.32
CA GLY A 413 -3.38 18.54 9.39
C GLY A 413 -4.39 19.58 8.91
N ARG A 414 -5.42 19.79 9.72
CA ARG A 414 -6.39 20.88 9.55
C ARG A 414 -6.31 21.85 10.72
N GLY A 415 -6.38 23.15 10.43
CA GLY A 415 -6.04 24.18 11.39
C GLY A 415 -7.02 25.35 11.48
N TRP A 416 -7.14 25.88 12.70
CA TRP A 416 -7.99 27.01 13.06
C TRP A 416 -7.19 28.04 13.84
N THR A 417 -7.67 29.28 13.88
CA THR A 417 -7.07 30.39 14.63
C THR A 417 -8.08 31.04 15.56
N LYS A 418 -7.58 31.76 16.58
CA LYS A 418 -8.39 32.43 17.60
C LYS A 418 -9.36 31.48 18.31
N CYS A 419 -8.96 30.23 18.49
CA CYS A 419 -9.68 29.27 19.30
C CYS A 419 -9.58 29.67 20.78
N LYS A 420 -10.62 29.37 21.55
CA LYS A 420 -10.56 29.52 23.01
C LYS A 420 -9.47 28.60 23.58
N THR A 421 -8.92 28.97 24.74
CA THR A 421 -7.80 28.26 25.37
C THR A 421 -8.23 27.07 26.24
N ASP A 422 -9.53 26.92 26.50
CA ASP A 422 -10.09 25.78 27.22
C ASP A 422 -9.73 24.46 26.51
N ASP A 423 -9.39 23.43 27.29
CA ASP A 423 -8.89 22.13 26.82
C ASP A 423 -7.79 22.21 25.76
N ASN A 424 -6.92 23.23 25.87
CA ASN A 424 -5.84 23.50 24.92
C ASN A 424 -6.35 23.61 23.48
N GLY A 425 -7.49 24.29 23.32
CA GLY A 425 -8.08 24.56 22.02
C GLY A 425 -8.83 23.39 21.41
N LEU A 426 -8.87 22.20 22.01
CA LEU A 426 -9.62 21.07 21.46
C LEU A 426 -11.14 21.29 21.60
N TYR A 427 -11.87 21.10 20.50
CA TYR A 427 -13.34 21.28 20.42
C TYR A 427 -13.83 22.67 20.83
N GLN A 428 -12.98 23.69 20.67
CA GLN A 428 -13.31 25.06 21.03
C GLN A 428 -13.82 25.84 19.83
N ALA A 429 -14.73 26.78 20.09
CA ALA A 429 -15.13 27.77 19.09
C ALA A 429 -13.89 28.58 18.65
N CYS A 430 -13.74 28.74 17.33
CA CYS A 430 -12.61 29.43 16.72
C CYS A 430 -13.08 30.62 15.87
N GLY A 431 -12.15 31.55 15.59
CA GLY A 431 -12.45 32.77 14.84
C GLY A 431 -12.19 32.68 13.34
N GLY A 432 -11.70 31.54 12.85
CA GLY A 432 -11.41 31.29 11.44
C GLY A 432 -10.42 30.14 11.24
N VAL A 433 -10.02 29.91 9.99
CA VAL A 433 -9.00 28.93 9.62
C VAL A 433 -7.59 29.48 9.87
N SER A 434 -6.65 28.59 10.20
CA SER A 434 -5.24 28.96 10.30
C SER A 434 -4.67 29.29 8.92
N LYS A 435 -3.44 29.82 8.89
CA LYS A 435 -2.62 29.70 7.68
C LYS A 435 -2.40 28.21 7.38
N GLY A 436 -2.10 27.90 6.13
CA GLY A 436 -1.65 26.58 5.75
C GLY A 436 -0.45 26.62 4.83
N THR A 437 0.07 25.45 4.48
CA THR A 437 1.32 25.31 3.71
C THR A 437 1.12 25.79 2.27
N TRP A 438 0.01 25.37 1.65
CA TRP A 438 -0.38 25.78 0.28
C TRP A 438 -1.78 26.36 0.22
N GLU A 439 -2.66 25.98 1.14
CA GLU A 439 -4.04 26.43 1.23
C GLU A 439 -4.36 26.78 2.69
N ALA A 440 -5.13 27.84 2.93
CA ALA A 440 -5.53 28.21 4.29
C ALA A 440 -6.27 27.06 5.00
N GLY A 441 -5.88 26.78 6.24
CA GLY A 441 -6.48 25.72 7.06
C GLY A 441 -6.00 24.30 6.78
N ALA A 442 -5.10 24.07 5.81
CA ALA A 442 -4.49 22.75 5.54
C ALA A 442 -2.95 22.84 5.61
N LEU A 443 -2.33 22.00 6.43
CA LEU A 443 -0.88 22.00 6.65
C LEU A 443 -0.29 20.65 6.29
N ASP A 444 0.68 20.63 5.37
CA ASP A 444 1.42 19.42 5.02
C ASP A 444 2.16 18.88 6.26
N ILE A 445 2.29 17.57 6.38
CA ILE A 445 2.95 16.96 7.55
C ILE A 445 4.41 17.43 7.69
N ALA A 446 5.15 17.58 6.60
CA ALA A 446 6.53 18.07 6.66
C ALA A 446 6.60 19.49 7.24
N ASP A 447 5.64 20.37 6.91
CA ASP A 447 5.57 21.72 7.47
C ASP A 447 5.26 21.67 8.97
N ILE A 448 4.30 20.82 9.37
CA ILE A 448 3.95 20.57 10.78
C ILE A 448 5.19 20.14 11.58
N GLU A 449 5.95 19.16 11.09
CA GLU A 449 7.17 18.65 11.73
C GLU A 449 8.25 19.72 11.83
N ASP A 450 8.47 20.49 10.76
CA ASP A 450 9.57 21.45 10.66
C ASP A 450 9.32 22.69 11.52
N HIS A 451 8.07 23.17 11.60
CA HIS A 451 7.77 24.47 12.17
C HIS A 451 6.85 24.47 13.38
N TYR A 452 6.07 23.40 13.63
CA TYR A 452 5.00 23.45 14.63
C TYR A 452 5.16 22.45 15.77
N VAL A 453 5.60 21.21 15.54
CA VAL A 453 5.69 20.22 16.63
C VAL A 453 6.66 20.68 17.72
N ASN A 454 6.12 21.09 18.87
CA ASN A 454 6.85 21.63 20.03
C ASN A 454 7.80 22.78 19.69
N LYS A 455 7.43 23.61 18.71
CA LYS A 455 8.22 24.74 18.19
C LYS A 455 7.36 26.00 18.13
N ASN A 456 8.00 27.17 18.05
CA ASN A 456 7.30 28.44 17.78
C ASN A 456 6.07 28.75 18.66
N GLY A 457 6.09 28.30 19.93
CA GLY A 457 4.99 28.49 20.89
C GLY A 457 3.88 27.44 20.82
N TYR A 458 3.93 26.51 19.87
CA TYR A 458 3.03 25.37 19.79
C TYR A 458 3.48 24.26 20.74
N THR A 459 2.50 23.62 21.38
CA THR A 459 2.71 22.43 22.22
C THR A 459 1.92 21.27 21.64
N ARG A 460 2.54 20.07 21.55
CA ARG A 460 1.86 18.82 21.18
C ARG A 460 1.09 18.26 22.35
N TYR A 461 -0.16 17.93 22.08
CA TYR A 461 -1.07 17.21 22.95
C TYR A 461 -1.53 15.93 22.27
N TRP A 462 -2.09 15.00 23.05
CA TRP A 462 -2.53 13.69 22.60
C TRP A 462 -3.94 13.41 23.09
N ASN A 463 -4.83 13.04 22.17
CA ASN A 463 -6.17 12.60 22.51
C ASN A 463 -6.18 11.06 22.56
N ASP A 464 -6.23 10.52 23.77
CA ASP A 464 -6.16 9.08 23.97
C ASP A 464 -7.44 8.35 23.55
N SER A 465 -8.58 9.04 23.48
CA SER A 465 -9.84 8.49 22.94
C SER A 465 -9.72 8.27 21.44
N THR A 466 -9.29 9.28 20.70
CA THR A 466 -9.23 9.23 19.23
C THR A 466 -7.93 8.64 18.68
N LYS A 467 -6.91 8.47 19.54
CA LYS A 467 -5.53 8.09 19.18
C LYS A 467 -4.90 9.02 18.13
N THR A 468 -5.06 10.33 18.34
CA THR A 468 -4.51 11.35 17.45
C THR A 468 -3.86 12.50 18.22
N PRO A 469 -2.82 13.14 17.65
CA PRO A 469 -2.23 14.33 18.22
C PRO A 469 -2.98 15.60 17.80
N TRP A 470 -2.75 16.67 18.55
CA TRP A 470 -3.00 18.03 18.06
C TRP A 470 -1.93 18.99 18.57
N LEU A 471 -1.83 20.15 17.94
CA LEU A 471 -0.97 21.25 18.36
C LEU A 471 -1.83 22.44 18.78
N PHE A 472 -1.39 23.14 19.83
CA PHE A 472 -2.03 24.38 20.24
C PHE A 472 -1.00 25.45 20.62
N ASN A 473 -1.22 26.66 20.12
CA ASN A 473 -0.49 27.86 20.50
C ASN A 473 -1.41 28.81 21.27
N PRO A 474 -1.22 28.98 22.59
CA PRO A 474 -2.10 29.82 23.41
C PRO A 474 -1.92 31.33 23.15
N ALA A 475 -0.85 31.75 22.48
CA ALA A 475 -0.58 33.16 22.22
C ALA A 475 -1.53 33.77 21.19
N ASP A 476 -1.91 32.98 20.17
CA ASP A 476 -2.81 33.40 19.10
C ASP A 476 -4.06 32.48 18.95
N GLY A 477 -4.16 31.46 19.79
CA GLY A 477 -5.24 30.49 19.79
C GLY A 477 -5.23 29.61 18.54
N THR A 478 -4.07 29.38 17.92
CA THR A 478 -3.97 28.48 16.77
C THR A 478 -4.02 27.02 17.21
N PHE A 479 -4.94 26.27 16.63
CA PHE A 479 -5.12 24.83 16.82
C PHE A 479 -4.83 24.10 15.50
N ILE A 480 -4.14 22.95 15.55
CA ILE A 480 -3.89 22.09 14.39
C ILE A 480 -4.16 20.63 14.79
N GLY A 481 -5.20 20.02 14.24
CA GLY A 481 -5.48 18.58 14.36
C GLY A 481 -4.84 17.82 13.20
N TYR A 482 -4.01 16.82 13.48
CA TYR A 482 -3.19 16.16 12.46
C TYR A 482 -2.91 14.69 12.84
N ASP A 483 -2.10 14.03 12.03
CA ASP A 483 -1.57 12.70 12.30
C ASP A 483 -0.05 12.70 12.34
N ASP A 484 0.53 11.83 13.15
CA ASP A 484 1.97 11.59 13.20
C ASP A 484 2.29 10.09 13.21
N ALA A 485 3.57 9.73 13.33
CA ALA A 485 4.00 8.34 13.37
C ALA A 485 3.36 7.53 14.51
N GLU A 486 3.02 8.17 15.65
CA GLU A 486 2.36 7.51 16.78
C GLU A 486 0.91 7.16 16.41
N SER A 487 0.11 8.11 15.92
CA SER A 487 -1.27 7.83 15.49
C SER A 487 -1.32 6.85 14.32
N PHE A 488 -0.36 6.92 13.40
CA PHE A 488 -0.21 5.97 12.30
C PHE A 488 0.04 4.55 12.81
N SER A 489 0.85 4.36 13.85
CA SER A 489 1.07 3.03 14.44
C SER A 489 -0.21 2.41 15.03
N TYR A 490 -1.12 3.23 15.57
CA TYR A 490 -2.45 2.75 16.01
C TYR A 490 -3.34 2.39 14.82
N LYS A 491 -3.31 3.21 13.77
CA LYS A 491 -4.07 3.00 12.53
C LYS A 491 -3.62 1.76 11.75
N THR A 492 -2.31 1.53 11.62
CA THR A 492 -1.77 0.32 10.97
C THR A 492 -2.06 -0.93 11.80
N ARG A 493 -2.08 -0.84 13.14
CA ARG A 493 -2.58 -1.94 13.99
C ARG A 493 -4.06 -2.21 13.73
N PHE A 494 -4.90 -1.18 13.65
CA PHE A 494 -6.31 -1.35 13.32
C PHE A 494 -6.53 -2.00 11.95
N ILE A 495 -5.76 -1.59 10.93
CA ILE A 495 -5.74 -2.26 9.61
C ILE A 495 -5.46 -3.75 9.76
N LYS A 496 -4.44 -4.11 10.55
CA LYS A 496 -4.05 -5.51 10.80
C LYS A 496 -5.13 -6.30 11.54
N ASP A 497 -5.64 -5.75 12.64
CA ASP A 497 -6.60 -6.40 13.52
C ASP A 497 -7.96 -6.62 12.84
N THR A 498 -8.37 -5.71 11.95
CA THR A 498 -9.62 -5.79 11.18
C THR A 498 -9.46 -6.58 9.87
N GLY A 499 -8.22 -6.92 9.48
CA GLY A 499 -7.94 -7.66 8.25
C GLY A 499 -8.18 -6.83 6.98
N LEU A 500 -7.97 -5.51 7.05
CA LEU A 500 -8.13 -4.61 5.93
C LEU A 500 -7.07 -4.84 4.85
N ALA A 501 -7.36 -4.42 3.62
CA ALA A 501 -6.47 -4.58 2.47
C ALA A 501 -5.19 -3.74 2.57
N GLY A 502 -5.17 -2.69 3.38
CA GLY A 502 -4.01 -1.83 3.60
C GLY A 502 -4.37 -0.37 3.84
N ALA A 503 -3.44 0.53 3.51
CA ALA A 503 -3.55 1.97 3.64
C ALA A 503 -3.42 2.69 2.28
N MET A 504 -4.20 3.75 2.12
CA MET A 504 -4.04 4.77 1.08
C MET A 504 -3.77 6.10 1.77
N PHE A 505 -2.98 6.97 1.17
CA PHE A 505 -2.74 8.30 1.74
C PHE A 505 -2.78 9.44 0.74
N TRP A 506 -3.31 10.58 1.21
CA TRP A 506 -3.34 11.86 0.52
C TRP A 506 -2.45 12.87 1.27
N ASP A 507 -1.37 13.39 0.69
CA ASP A 507 -0.69 12.92 -0.52
C ASP A 507 0.84 12.90 -0.29
N ILE A 508 1.59 12.17 -1.13
CA ILE A 508 3.03 11.92 -0.89
C ILE A 508 3.88 13.18 -0.91
N THR A 509 3.46 14.24 -1.61
CA THR A 509 4.23 15.48 -1.71
C THR A 509 4.21 16.29 -0.41
N SER A 510 3.28 15.95 0.50
CA SER A 510 3.15 16.55 1.83
C SER A 510 4.15 15.96 2.85
N ASP A 511 4.68 14.76 2.60
CA ASP A 511 5.61 14.04 3.48
C ASP A 511 7.04 14.04 2.91
N LYS A 512 7.58 15.22 2.64
CA LYS A 512 8.94 15.38 2.08
C LYS A 512 10.04 14.78 2.95
N ASN A 513 9.79 14.63 4.25
CA ASN A 513 10.71 14.02 5.20
C ASN A 513 10.66 12.49 5.15
N GLY A 514 9.64 11.90 4.51
CA GLY A 514 9.43 10.46 4.43
C GLY A 514 9.03 9.81 5.75
N THR A 515 8.62 10.59 6.76
CA THR A 515 8.34 10.11 8.11
C THR A 515 7.15 9.17 8.10
N LEU A 516 6.03 9.61 7.51
CA LEU A 516 4.78 8.85 7.51
C LEU A 516 4.81 7.74 6.46
N THR A 517 5.40 8.00 5.29
CA THR A 517 5.62 7.00 4.25
C THR A 517 6.48 5.85 4.76
N GLY A 518 7.60 6.16 5.45
CA GLY A 518 8.47 5.16 6.07
C GLY A 518 7.77 4.39 7.18
N GLN A 519 6.96 5.05 8.01
CA GLN A 519 6.18 4.38 9.05
C GLN A 519 5.18 3.36 8.47
N LEU A 520 4.49 3.69 7.37
CA LEU A 520 3.60 2.76 6.67
C LEU A 520 4.36 1.60 6.04
N GLY A 521 5.48 1.88 5.36
CA GLY A 521 6.35 0.86 4.81
C GLY A 521 6.80 -0.13 5.88
N LYS A 522 7.26 0.37 7.03
CA LYS A 522 7.68 -0.45 8.16
C LYS A 522 6.53 -1.30 8.71
N ASP A 523 5.37 -0.70 8.96
CA ASP A 523 4.28 -1.38 9.67
C ASP A 523 3.50 -2.40 8.83
N LEU A 524 3.47 -2.19 7.51
CA LEU A 524 2.63 -2.95 6.58
C LEU A 524 3.44 -3.73 5.51
N LEU A 525 4.64 -3.26 5.15
CA LEU A 525 5.50 -3.90 4.14
C LEU A 525 6.78 -4.50 4.72
N GLY A 526 7.09 -4.23 5.99
CA GLY A 526 8.30 -4.70 6.66
C GLY A 526 9.58 -4.05 6.14
N THR A 527 9.50 -2.81 5.64
CA THR A 527 10.71 -2.08 5.21
C THR A 527 11.56 -1.66 6.43
N PRO A 528 12.90 -1.57 6.26
CA PRO A 528 13.84 -1.27 7.35
C PRO A 528 13.63 0.06 8.07
#